data_AF-A0A4P5WKR6-F1
#
_entry.id   AF-A0A4P5WKR6-F1
#
_cell.length_a   1.000
_cell.length_b   1.000
_cell.length_c   1.000
_cell.angle_alpha   90.00
_cell.angle_beta   90.00
_cell.angle_gamma   90.00
#
_symmetry.space_group_name_H-M   'P 1'
#
loop_
_entity.id
_entity.type
_entity.pdbx_description
1 polymer ?
#
loop_
_entity_poly.entity_id
_entity_poly.type
_entity_poly.pdbx_seq_one_letter_code
_entity_poly.pdbx_strand_id
1 'polypeptide(L)'
;MRTYYSLLNCGFRLRVSAGTGSGVHPVAPGHGRVYVHVGDQFTPQRWLEQLNAGRSFVTTGPLMDLRFNDQLPGTAWRTTQTSEPVRVRGVILSQHPLDRVELVRNGVIEAVAVQSERVAGGDWGYWKTALDHSVELAASGWLAVRVFEKIPGGKVSFAHSNPIFLDNPSRPVPAKRREVEYLVRRMDEELQRNAAVLSEEALDEYRRARDIYAAKLPDAVP
;
A
#
# COMPACT_ATOMS: atom_id res chain seq x y z
N MET A 1 6.48 -1.94 5.58
CA MET A 1 5.08 -1.45 5.50
C MET A 1 4.33 -1.40 6.85
N ARG A 2 4.94 -1.72 8.01
CA ARG A 2 4.23 -1.75 9.31
C ARG A 2 3.49 -0.46 9.63
N THR A 3 4.19 0.68 9.69
CA THR A 3 3.58 1.99 9.98
C THR A 3 2.42 2.34 9.05
N TYR A 4 2.55 2.06 7.76
CA TYR A 4 1.49 2.28 6.78
C TYR A 4 0.24 1.46 7.12
N TYR A 5 0.38 0.16 7.40
CA TYR A 5 -0.76 -0.68 7.77
C TYR A 5 -1.35 -0.31 9.13
N SER A 6 -0.53 0.11 10.11
CA SER A 6 -1.01 0.63 11.38
C SER A 6 -1.92 1.84 11.18
N LEU A 7 -1.52 2.77 10.30
CA LEU A 7 -2.32 3.96 9.96
C LEU A 7 -3.65 3.56 9.28
N LEU A 8 -3.61 2.68 8.27
CA LEU A 8 -4.84 2.20 7.62
C LEU A 8 -5.78 1.48 8.62
N ASN A 9 -5.22 0.65 9.51
CA ASN A 9 -5.97 -0.05 10.56
C ASN A 9 -6.54 0.88 11.63
N CYS A 10 -6.04 2.11 11.73
CA CYS A 10 -6.59 3.14 12.61
C CYS A 10 -7.58 4.08 11.88
N GLY A 11 -7.94 3.76 10.64
CA GLY A 11 -8.90 4.50 9.82
C GLY A 11 -8.31 5.67 9.04
N PHE A 12 -6.98 5.84 9.02
CA PHE A 12 -6.34 6.87 8.19
C PHE A 12 -6.24 6.39 6.75
N ARG A 13 -6.91 7.09 5.82
CA ARG A 13 -6.94 6.72 4.39
C ARG A 13 -5.75 7.30 3.65
N LEU A 14 -4.64 6.58 3.74
CA LEU A 14 -3.38 6.99 3.11
C LEU A 14 -3.15 6.29 1.79
N ARG A 15 -2.58 7.07 0.86
CA ARG A 15 -2.16 6.58 -0.45
C ARG A 15 -0.66 6.31 -0.45
N VAL A 16 -0.23 5.29 -1.15
CA VAL A 16 1.18 5.07 -1.43
C VAL A 16 1.64 5.95 -2.60
N SER A 17 2.80 6.54 -2.43
CA SER A 17 3.60 7.18 -3.48
C SER A 17 5.06 6.81 -3.25
N ALA A 18 5.91 7.03 -4.24
CA ALA A 18 7.32 6.69 -4.17
C ALA A 18 8.17 7.75 -4.85
N GLY A 19 9.35 7.96 -4.28
CA GLY A 19 10.45 8.72 -4.87
C GLY A 19 11.73 7.91 -4.73
N THR A 20 12.69 8.13 -5.61
CA THR A 20 13.89 7.29 -5.65
C THR A 20 14.86 7.55 -4.49
N GLY A 21 14.96 8.79 -4.00
CA GLY A 21 15.93 9.17 -2.97
C GLY A 21 17.39 9.06 -3.42
N SER A 22 17.66 9.03 -4.73
CA SER A 22 19.02 9.04 -5.28
C SER A 22 19.80 10.27 -4.80
N GLY A 23 21.05 10.05 -4.39
CA GLY A 23 21.89 11.07 -3.77
C GLY A 23 21.90 11.02 -2.23
N VAL A 24 20.85 10.44 -1.61
CA VAL A 24 20.82 10.11 -0.16
C VAL A 24 21.01 8.61 0.04
N HIS A 25 20.37 7.80 -0.78
CA HIS A 25 20.54 6.35 -0.80
C HIS A 25 21.40 5.90 -1.99
N PRO A 26 22.17 4.80 -1.86
CA PRO A 26 23.03 4.28 -2.92
C PRO A 26 22.22 3.51 -3.98
N VAL A 27 21.24 4.19 -4.60
CA VAL A 27 20.35 3.66 -5.63
C VAL A 27 20.29 4.57 -6.84
N ALA A 28 20.24 3.96 -8.02
CA ALA A 28 20.16 4.70 -9.28
C ALA A 28 18.85 5.50 -9.39
N PRO A 29 18.84 6.65 -10.08
CA PRO A 29 17.63 7.39 -10.41
C PRO A 29 16.54 6.49 -11.01
N GLY A 30 15.30 6.66 -10.57
CA GLY A 30 14.18 5.82 -11.03
C GLY A 30 14.12 4.42 -10.43
N HIS A 31 14.90 4.12 -9.38
CA HIS A 31 14.79 2.84 -8.66
C HIS A 31 13.41 2.68 -8.00
N GLY A 32 13.02 3.60 -7.12
CA GLY A 32 11.65 3.69 -6.59
C GLY A 32 10.76 4.54 -7.48
N ARG A 33 9.60 4.00 -7.87
CA ARG A 33 8.64 4.63 -8.81
C ARG A 33 7.20 4.49 -8.33
N VAL A 34 6.35 5.42 -8.74
CA VAL A 34 4.89 5.31 -8.66
C VAL A 34 4.32 5.36 -10.07
N TYR A 35 3.45 4.41 -10.39
CA TYR A 35 2.69 4.38 -11.65
C TYR A 35 1.24 4.72 -11.36
N VAL A 36 0.68 5.65 -12.14
CA VAL A 36 -0.68 6.17 -11.96
C VAL A 36 -1.49 5.90 -13.21
N HIS A 37 -2.66 5.29 -13.05
CA HIS A 37 -3.58 5.07 -14.15
C HIS A 37 -4.28 6.39 -14.52
N VAL A 38 -3.89 6.98 -15.64
CA VAL A 38 -4.51 8.21 -16.15
C VAL A 38 -5.63 7.95 -17.16
N GLY A 39 -5.79 6.74 -17.69
CA GLY A 39 -6.71 6.47 -18.81
C GLY A 39 -6.08 6.89 -20.13
N ASP A 40 -6.88 7.36 -21.09
CA ASP A 40 -6.43 7.48 -22.50
C ASP A 40 -5.50 8.67 -22.77
N GLN A 41 -5.54 9.71 -21.93
CA GLN A 41 -4.77 10.92 -22.13
C GLN A 41 -4.02 11.32 -20.86
N PHE A 42 -2.73 11.61 -21.04
CA PHE A 42 -1.88 12.15 -20.00
C PHE A 42 -1.97 13.68 -19.96
N THR A 43 -2.27 14.23 -18.78
CA THR A 43 -1.98 15.62 -18.42
C THR A 43 -1.43 15.65 -16.99
N PRO A 44 -0.60 16.64 -16.62
CA PRO A 44 -0.09 16.75 -15.25
C PRO A 44 -1.20 16.84 -14.19
N GLN A 45 -2.26 17.59 -14.49
CA GLN A 45 -3.43 17.75 -13.62
C GLN A 45 -4.12 16.42 -13.39
N ARG A 46 -4.39 15.68 -14.47
CA ARG A 46 -5.03 14.37 -14.41
C ARG A 46 -4.16 13.36 -13.68
N TRP A 47 -2.84 13.39 -13.89
CA TRP A 47 -1.92 12.53 -13.14
C TRP A 47 -2.01 12.79 -11.63
N LEU A 48 -2.04 14.05 -11.20
CA LEU A 48 -2.15 14.41 -9.79
C LEU A 48 -3.53 14.03 -9.20
N GLU A 49 -4.61 14.27 -9.93
CA GLU A 49 -5.97 13.86 -9.54
C GLU A 49 -6.07 12.34 -9.35
N GLN A 50 -5.56 11.56 -10.30
CA GLN A 50 -5.61 10.09 -10.23
C GLN A 50 -4.67 9.54 -9.15
N LEU A 51 -3.52 10.18 -8.91
CA LEU A 51 -2.66 9.88 -7.77
C LEU A 51 -3.40 10.13 -6.45
N ASN A 52 -4.10 11.27 -6.33
CA ASN A 52 -4.91 11.63 -5.16
C ASN A 52 -6.14 10.74 -4.97
N ALA A 53 -6.67 10.17 -6.04
CA ALA A 53 -7.70 9.14 -5.99
C ALA A 53 -7.13 7.74 -5.66
N GLY A 54 -5.80 7.59 -5.55
CA GLY A 54 -5.15 6.33 -5.22
C GLY A 54 -5.10 5.33 -6.37
N ARG A 55 -5.33 5.75 -7.62
CA ARG A 55 -5.31 4.87 -8.80
C ARG A 55 -3.88 4.55 -9.24
N SER A 56 -3.10 4.01 -8.32
CA SER A 56 -1.66 3.84 -8.48
C SER A 56 -1.12 2.66 -7.69
N PHE A 57 0.11 2.29 -8.02
CA PHE A 57 0.95 1.39 -7.25
C PHE A 57 2.38 1.92 -7.20
N VAL A 58 3.13 1.50 -6.18
CA VAL A 58 4.56 1.80 -6.03
C VAL A 58 5.38 0.57 -6.35
N THR A 59 6.58 0.76 -6.90
CA THR A 59 7.43 -0.35 -7.34
C THR A 59 8.92 -0.03 -7.36
N THR A 60 9.74 -1.05 -7.14
CA THR A 60 11.17 -1.10 -7.45
C THR A 60 11.52 -2.08 -8.57
N GLY A 61 10.53 -2.77 -9.15
CA GLY A 61 10.70 -3.68 -10.29
C GLY A 61 9.36 -4.08 -10.91
N PRO A 62 8.55 -4.95 -10.27
CA PRO A 62 7.30 -5.44 -10.84
C PRO A 62 6.31 -4.34 -11.22
N LEU A 63 5.65 -4.51 -12.36
CA LEU A 63 4.55 -3.68 -12.82
C LEU A 63 3.25 -4.42 -12.60
N MET A 64 2.27 -3.76 -12.00
CA MET A 64 0.99 -4.37 -11.66
C MET A 64 -0.15 -3.67 -12.42
N ASP A 65 -0.91 -4.43 -13.19
CA ASP A 65 -2.21 -3.98 -13.72
C ASP A 65 -3.29 -4.87 -13.12
N LEU A 66 -3.88 -4.39 -12.02
CA LEU A 66 -4.81 -5.15 -11.19
C LEU A 66 -6.17 -4.46 -11.10
N ARG A 67 -7.22 -5.27 -10.97
CA ARG A 67 -8.58 -4.84 -10.68
C ARG A 67 -9.13 -5.59 -9.47
N PHE A 68 -9.91 -4.90 -8.66
CA PHE A 68 -10.65 -5.43 -7.51
C PHE A 68 -12.14 -5.29 -7.81
N ASN A 69 -12.85 -6.40 -8.04
CA ASN A 69 -14.22 -6.37 -8.57
C ASN A 69 -14.35 -5.41 -9.78
N ASP A 70 -13.42 -5.52 -10.73
CA ASP A 70 -13.30 -4.68 -11.93
C ASP A 70 -12.99 -3.19 -11.70
N GLN A 71 -12.77 -2.78 -10.45
CA GLN A 71 -12.38 -1.42 -10.08
C GLN A 71 -10.87 -1.28 -9.91
N LEU A 72 -10.37 -0.05 -10.07
CA LEU A 72 -8.96 0.29 -9.85
C LEU A 72 -8.59 0.30 -8.36
N PRO A 73 -7.29 0.20 -8.02
CA PRO A 73 -6.78 0.56 -6.69
C PRO A 73 -7.26 1.96 -6.26
N GLY A 74 -7.41 2.17 -4.95
CA GLY A 74 -7.89 3.44 -4.39
C GLY A 74 -9.41 3.57 -4.33
N THR A 75 -10.16 2.68 -4.98
CA THR A 75 -11.63 2.68 -4.90
C THR A 75 -12.12 2.39 -3.49
N ALA A 76 -13.16 3.11 -3.08
CA ALA A 76 -13.92 2.84 -1.86
C ALA A 76 -15.38 2.57 -2.22
N TRP A 77 -15.96 1.52 -1.66
CA TRP A 77 -17.37 1.17 -1.85
C TRP A 77 -18.06 1.01 -0.50
N ARG A 78 -19.38 1.18 -0.48
CA ARG A 78 -20.20 1.03 0.73
C ARG A 78 -20.92 -0.31 0.73
N THR A 79 -21.09 -0.87 1.92
CA THR A 79 -21.88 -2.08 2.15
C THR A 79 -22.71 -1.96 3.43
N THR A 80 -23.79 -2.73 3.49
CA THR A 80 -24.54 -3.03 4.72
C THR A 80 -24.19 -4.41 5.28
N GLN A 81 -23.46 -5.23 4.52
CA GLN A 81 -23.05 -6.58 4.89
C GLN A 81 -21.88 -6.54 5.89
N THR A 82 -21.61 -7.68 6.51
CA THR A 82 -20.49 -7.84 7.45
C THR A 82 -19.16 -8.17 6.76
N SER A 83 -19.23 -8.76 5.57
CA SER A 83 -18.11 -8.97 4.65
C SER A 83 -18.64 -8.98 3.23
N GLU A 84 -17.73 -8.78 2.26
CA GLU A 84 -18.03 -9.00 0.85
C GLU A 84 -16.87 -9.74 0.15
N PRO A 85 -17.18 -10.58 -0.85
CA PRO A 85 -16.17 -11.17 -1.70
C PRO A 85 -15.53 -10.09 -2.58
N VAL A 86 -14.20 -10.07 -2.62
CA VAL A 86 -13.42 -9.23 -3.52
C VAL A 86 -12.59 -10.14 -4.41
N ARG A 87 -12.92 -10.16 -5.70
CA ARG A 87 -12.14 -10.81 -6.74
C ARG A 87 -11.04 -9.85 -7.20
N VAL A 88 -9.80 -10.29 -7.04
CA VAL A 88 -8.61 -9.61 -7.54
C VAL A 88 -8.18 -10.29 -8.83
N ARG A 89 -8.17 -9.55 -9.93
CA ARG A 89 -7.72 -10.05 -11.23
C ARG A 89 -6.74 -9.12 -11.91
N GLY A 90 -5.86 -9.67 -12.74
CA GLY A 90 -4.97 -8.85 -13.57
C GLY A 90 -3.68 -9.53 -13.95
N VAL A 91 -2.71 -8.72 -14.36
CA VAL A 91 -1.40 -9.18 -14.82
C VAL A 91 -0.29 -8.45 -14.07
N ILE A 92 0.71 -9.20 -13.68
CA ILE A 92 1.96 -8.69 -13.12
C ILE A 92 3.08 -8.98 -14.13
N LEU A 93 3.82 -7.93 -14.50
CA LEU A 93 5.00 -8.02 -15.34
C LEU A 93 6.26 -7.79 -14.50
N SER A 94 7.31 -8.54 -14.76
CA SER A 94 8.52 -8.54 -13.92
C SER A 94 9.75 -8.93 -14.74
N GLN A 95 10.94 -8.50 -14.31
CA GLN A 95 12.20 -8.86 -14.97
C GLN A 95 12.70 -10.23 -14.50
N HIS A 96 12.37 -10.60 -13.27
CA HIS A 96 12.66 -11.90 -12.66
C HIS A 96 11.34 -12.63 -12.35
N PRO A 97 11.34 -13.98 -12.23
CA PRO A 97 10.13 -14.67 -11.80
C PRO A 97 9.71 -14.17 -10.41
N LEU A 98 8.41 -14.18 -10.14
CA LEU A 98 7.91 -13.78 -8.83
C LEU A 98 8.31 -14.81 -7.78
N ASP A 99 8.72 -14.33 -6.61
CA ASP A 99 8.90 -15.14 -5.42
C ASP A 99 7.55 -15.42 -4.75
N ARG A 100 6.76 -14.35 -4.56
CA ARG A 100 5.41 -14.45 -3.99
C ARG A 100 4.54 -13.25 -4.33
N VAL A 101 3.24 -13.52 -4.38
CA VAL A 101 2.16 -12.54 -4.42
C VAL A 101 1.38 -12.66 -3.12
N GLU A 102 1.11 -11.54 -2.47
CA GLU A 102 0.46 -11.50 -1.17
C GLU A 102 -0.71 -10.51 -1.21
N LEU A 103 -1.89 -10.97 -0.77
CA LEU A 103 -3.01 -10.10 -0.45
C LEU A 103 -2.90 -9.69 1.02
N VAL A 104 -3.09 -8.41 1.28
CA VAL A 104 -3.02 -7.84 2.63
C VAL A 104 -4.39 -7.28 2.99
N ARG A 105 -5.07 -7.92 3.95
CA ARG A 105 -6.39 -7.56 4.46
C ARG A 105 -6.27 -7.05 5.89
N ASN A 106 -6.49 -5.76 6.12
CA ASN A 106 -6.38 -5.16 7.47
C ASN A 106 -5.06 -5.53 8.20
N GLY A 107 -3.96 -5.62 7.44
CA GLY A 107 -2.63 -6.01 7.91
C GLY A 107 -2.37 -7.52 8.04
N VAL A 108 -3.37 -8.38 7.81
CA VAL A 108 -3.22 -9.84 7.74
C VAL A 108 -2.80 -10.22 6.32
N ILE A 109 -1.78 -11.07 6.20
CA ILE A 109 -1.19 -11.45 4.91
C ILE A 109 -1.69 -12.84 4.52
N GLU A 110 -2.09 -12.98 3.27
CA GLU A 110 -2.43 -14.23 2.61
C GLU A 110 -1.54 -14.39 1.37
N ALA A 111 -0.73 -15.43 1.34
CA ALA A 111 0.08 -15.75 0.17
C ALA A 111 -0.79 -16.42 -0.91
N VAL A 112 -0.64 -15.97 -2.15
CA VAL A 112 -1.32 -16.56 -3.31
C VAL A 112 -0.33 -17.39 -4.11
N ALA A 113 -0.70 -18.63 -4.37
CA ALA A 113 0.01 -19.47 -5.30
C ALA A 113 -0.17 -18.91 -6.72
N VAL A 114 0.93 -18.55 -7.36
CA VAL A 114 0.95 -18.02 -8.73
C VAL A 114 2.01 -18.71 -9.55
N GLN A 115 1.83 -18.69 -10.87
CA GLN A 115 2.80 -19.21 -11.82
C GLN A 115 3.28 -18.08 -12.72
N SER A 116 4.61 -17.90 -12.79
CA SER A 116 5.22 -16.96 -13.71
C SER A 116 5.62 -17.67 -15.00
N GLU A 117 5.17 -17.12 -16.11
CA GLU A 117 5.52 -17.60 -17.46
C GLU A 117 6.57 -16.68 -18.06
N ARG A 118 7.57 -17.27 -18.74
CA ARG A 118 8.56 -16.49 -19.47
C ARG A 118 7.97 -16.07 -20.81
N VAL A 119 8.04 -14.79 -21.11
CA VAL A 119 7.62 -14.21 -22.38
C VAL A 119 8.85 -13.70 -23.12
N ALA A 120 8.96 -14.07 -24.40
CA ALA A 120 9.98 -13.54 -25.29
C ALA A 120 9.70 -12.05 -25.57
N GLY A 121 10.75 -11.22 -25.55
CA GLY A 121 10.60 -9.78 -25.78
C GLY A 121 11.96 -9.07 -25.72
N GLY A 122 12.42 -8.57 -26.86
CA GLY A 122 13.79 -8.05 -27.01
C GLY A 122 14.87 -9.06 -26.63
N ASP A 123 16.08 -8.58 -26.33
CA ASP A 123 17.24 -9.44 -26.02
C ASP A 123 17.12 -10.16 -24.66
N TRP A 124 16.24 -9.68 -23.77
CA TRP A 124 16.21 -10.13 -22.36
C TRP A 124 14.93 -10.88 -21.98
N GLY A 125 13.83 -10.72 -22.72
CA GLY A 125 12.51 -11.21 -22.34
C GLY A 125 12.02 -10.64 -21.00
N TYR A 126 10.86 -11.11 -20.54
CA TYR A 126 10.29 -10.75 -19.24
C TYR A 126 9.41 -11.87 -18.70
N TRP A 127 9.00 -11.76 -17.44
CA TRP A 127 8.07 -12.69 -16.81
C TRP A 127 6.69 -12.07 -16.68
N LYS A 128 5.68 -12.86 -17.02
CA LYS A 128 4.26 -12.51 -16.90
C LYS A 128 3.61 -13.46 -15.90
N THR A 129 2.85 -12.91 -14.96
CA THR A 129 2.08 -13.68 -13.99
C THR A 129 0.64 -13.20 -14.03
N ALA A 130 -0.29 -14.10 -14.33
CA ALA A 130 -1.72 -13.82 -14.21
C ALA A 130 -2.15 -13.98 -12.75
N LEU A 131 -3.04 -13.11 -12.29
CA LEU A 131 -3.70 -13.21 -10.99
C LEU A 131 -5.20 -13.27 -11.22
N ASP A 132 -5.85 -14.22 -10.56
CA ASP A 132 -7.31 -14.33 -10.46
C ASP A 132 -7.64 -15.06 -9.16
N HIS A 133 -7.94 -14.29 -8.11
CA HIS A 133 -8.10 -14.81 -6.75
C HIS A 133 -9.21 -14.06 -6.02
N SER A 134 -10.06 -14.77 -5.29
CA SER A 134 -11.15 -14.18 -4.51
C SER A 134 -10.87 -14.30 -3.03
N VAL A 135 -11.13 -13.22 -2.28
CA VAL A 135 -11.03 -13.21 -0.82
C VAL A 135 -12.23 -12.55 -0.18
N GLU A 136 -12.61 -13.03 1.00
CA GLU A 136 -13.57 -12.34 1.84
C GLU A 136 -12.90 -11.14 2.52
N LEU A 137 -13.46 -9.95 2.31
CA LEU A 137 -13.06 -8.72 2.99
C LEU A 137 -14.11 -8.36 4.03
N ALA A 138 -13.70 -8.30 5.30
CA ALA A 138 -14.56 -7.81 6.36
C ALA A 138 -14.95 -6.35 6.09
N ALA A 139 -16.21 -6.02 6.38
CA ALA A 139 -16.73 -4.69 6.18
C ALA A 139 -16.09 -3.67 7.14
N SER A 140 -15.98 -2.42 6.66
CA SER A 140 -15.01 -1.45 7.17
C SER A 140 -13.61 -2.03 7.21
N GLY A 141 -13.14 -2.39 6.01
CA GLY A 141 -11.86 -3.03 5.77
C GLY A 141 -11.14 -2.44 4.58
N TRP A 142 -9.89 -2.87 4.42
CA TRP A 142 -9.09 -2.52 3.27
C TRP A 142 -8.33 -3.74 2.77
N LEU A 143 -8.11 -3.79 1.46
CA LEU A 143 -7.37 -4.85 0.78
C LEU A 143 -6.35 -4.23 -0.17
N ALA A 144 -5.10 -4.70 -0.10
CA ALA A 144 -4.04 -4.35 -1.04
C ALA A 144 -3.34 -5.61 -1.54
N VAL A 145 -2.63 -5.49 -2.66
CA VAL A 145 -1.75 -6.54 -3.20
C VAL A 145 -0.31 -6.06 -3.11
N ARG A 146 0.59 -6.96 -2.73
CA ARG A 146 2.02 -6.74 -2.82
C ARG A 146 2.73 -7.94 -3.41
N VAL A 147 3.82 -7.68 -4.09
CA VAL A 147 4.54 -8.66 -4.91
C VAL A 147 6.03 -8.53 -4.68
N PHE A 148 6.72 -9.66 -4.76
CA PHE A 148 8.18 -9.73 -4.59
C PHE A 148 8.78 -10.53 -5.72
N GLU A 149 9.86 -10.03 -6.33
CA GLU A 149 10.64 -10.81 -7.30
C GLU A 149 11.64 -11.72 -6.59
N LYS A 150 11.93 -12.85 -7.22
CA LYS A 150 13.04 -13.73 -6.83
C LYS A 150 14.34 -13.23 -7.46
N ILE A 151 15.02 -12.31 -6.78
CA ILE A 151 16.31 -11.77 -7.26
C ILE A 151 17.49 -12.52 -6.64
N PRO A 152 18.48 -12.95 -7.44
CA PRO A 152 19.73 -13.52 -6.92
C PRO A 152 20.47 -12.59 -5.95
N GLY A 153 21.13 -13.16 -4.93
CA GLY A 153 21.96 -12.39 -4.00
C GLY A 153 21.21 -11.61 -2.92
N GLY A 154 19.93 -11.94 -2.67
CA GLY A 154 19.17 -11.43 -1.51
C GLY A 154 18.66 -9.99 -1.65
N LYS A 155 18.79 -9.37 -2.83
CA LYS A 155 18.15 -8.09 -3.11
C LYS A 155 16.64 -8.25 -3.14
N VAL A 156 15.92 -7.24 -2.65
CA VAL A 156 14.45 -7.22 -2.67
C VAL A 156 13.97 -6.25 -3.74
N SER A 157 13.20 -6.77 -4.69
CA SER A 157 12.40 -5.96 -5.60
C SER A 157 10.93 -6.23 -5.34
N PHE A 158 10.15 -5.15 -5.34
CA PHE A 158 8.88 -5.11 -4.64
C PHE A 158 7.91 -4.20 -5.39
N ALA A 159 6.63 -4.55 -5.37
CA ALA A 159 5.57 -3.59 -5.67
C ALA A 159 4.40 -3.71 -4.70
N HIS A 160 3.67 -2.62 -4.50
CA HIS A 160 2.51 -2.55 -3.61
C HIS A 160 1.43 -1.66 -4.22
N SER A 161 0.21 -2.19 -4.35
CA SER A 161 -0.93 -1.43 -4.84
C SER A 161 -1.38 -0.42 -3.79
N ASN A 162 -2.05 0.65 -4.19
CA ASN A 162 -2.94 1.29 -3.23
C ASN A 162 -4.03 0.29 -2.78
N PRO A 163 -4.54 0.43 -1.55
CA PRO A 163 -5.64 -0.38 -1.08
C PRO A 163 -6.95 0.03 -1.77
N ILE A 164 -7.89 -0.90 -1.85
CA ILE A 164 -9.32 -0.57 -1.92
C ILE A 164 -9.89 -0.54 -0.50
N PHE A 165 -11.07 0.08 -0.35
CA PHE A 165 -11.78 0.17 0.92
C PHE A 165 -13.22 -0.34 0.79
N LEU A 166 -13.67 -1.13 1.76
CA LEU A 166 -15.05 -1.56 1.91
C LEU A 166 -15.59 -0.91 3.18
N ASP A 167 -16.54 0.00 3.07
CA ASP A 167 -17.06 0.79 4.19
C ASP A 167 -18.45 0.33 4.63
N ASN A 168 -18.60 0.06 5.92
CA ASN A 168 -19.92 -0.09 6.54
C ASN A 168 -20.14 1.04 7.55
N PRO A 169 -21.00 2.03 7.25
CA PRO A 169 -21.24 3.19 8.13
C PRO A 169 -21.68 2.81 9.54
N SER A 170 -22.38 1.67 9.69
CA SER A 170 -22.88 1.18 10.98
C SER A 170 -21.82 0.40 11.77
N ARG A 171 -20.67 0.08 11.16
CA ARG A 171 -19.57 -0.68 11.76
C ARG A 171 -18.23 -0.14 11.24
N PRO A 172 -17.77 1.05 11.68
CA PRO A 172 -16.50 1.62 11.21
C PRO A 172 -15.29 0.73 11.56
N VAL A 173 -14.15 0.96 10.91
CA VAL A 173 -12.91 0.21 11.16
C VAL A 173 -12.54 0.38 12.64
N PRO A 174 -12.54 -0.69 13.47
CA PRO A 174 -12.13 -0.55 14.85
C PRO A 174 -10.61 -0.41 14.90
N ALA A 175 -10.13 0.69 15.48
CA ALA A 175 -8.70 0.88 15.69
C ALA A 175 -8.18 -0.19 16.65
N LYS A 176 -7.13 -0.93 16.27
CA LYS A 176 -6.50 -1.90 17.17
C LYS A 176 -5.61 -1.17 18.16
N ARG A 177 -5.81 -1.39 19.45
CA ARG A 177 -5.07 -0.74 20.54
C ARG A 177 -3.56 -0.84 20.35
N ARG A 178 -3.06 -2.03 20.03
CA ARG A 178 -1.62 -2.25 19.73
C ARG A 178 -1.06 -1.40 18.58
N GLU A 179 -1.89 -1.07 17.59
CA GLU A 179 -1.48 -0.26 16.44
C GLU A 179 -1.50 1.23 16.81
N VAL A 180 -2.50 1.66 17.59
CA VAL A 180 -2.57 3.03 18.12
C VAL A 180 -1.38 3.29 19.06
N GLU A 181 -1.12 2.40 20.01
CA GLU A 181 0.02 2.48 20.93
C GLU A 181 1.35 2.47 20.18
N TYR A 182 1.48 1.66 19.13
CA TYR A 182 2.64 1.70 18.26
C TYR A 182 2.83 3.08 17.62
N LEU A 183 1.76 3.70 17.08
CA LEU A 183 1.85 5.02 16.45
C LEU A 183 2.18 6.13 17.46
N VAL A 184 1.56 6.12 18.64
CA VAL A 184 1.86 7.07 19.74
C VAL A 184 3.32 6.94 20.16
N ARG A 185 3.78 5.71 20.43
CA ARG A 185 5.17 5.46 20.82
C ARG A 185 6.15 5.91 19.73
N ARG A 186 5.84 5.69 18.45
CA ARG A 186 6.69 6.17 17.35
C ARG A 186 6.81 7.70 17.36
N MET A 187 5.73 8.43 17.65
CA MET A 187 5.80 9.89 17.78
C MET A 187 6.61 10.33 19.00
N ASP A 188 6.47 9.66 20.15
CA ASP A 188 7.31 9.92 21.33
C ASP A 188 8.81 9.71 21.03
N GLU A 189 9.14 8.62 20.34
CA GLU A 189 10.52 8.32 19.90
C GLU A 189 11.07 9.37 18.93
N GLU A 190 10.25 9.84 17.96
CA GLU A 190 10.69 10.90 17.03
C GLU A 190 10.84 12.25 17.73
N LEU A 191 9.96 12.60 18.67
CA LEU A 191 10.11 13.81 19.49
C LEU A 191 11.41 13.80 20.27
N GLN A 192 11.71 12.69 20.95
CA GLN A 192 12.95 12.55 21.71
C GLN A 192 14.19 12.62 20.80
N ARG A 193 14.16 11.91 19.66
CA ARG A 193 15.30 11.87 18.73
C ARG A 193 15.62 13.23 18.14
N ASN A 194 14.59 14.05 17.88
CA ASN A 194 14.73 15.28 17.12
C ASN A 194 14.72 16.55 17.98
N ALA A 195 14.55 16.43 19.31
CA ALA A 195 14.43 17.56 20.23
C ALA A 195 15.57 18.60 20.15
N ALA A 196 16.80 18.15 19.86
CA ALA A 196 17.97 19.02 19.75
C ALA A 196 18.26 19.50 18.31
N VAL A 197 17.49 19.06 17.33
CA VAL A 197 17.79 19.25 15.89
C VAL A 197 16.70 20.05 15.18
N LEU A 198 15.44 19.79 15.48
CA LEU A 198 14.31 20.43 14.82
C LEU A 198 13.84 21.69 15.56
N SER A 199 13.20 22.61 14.84
CA SER A 199 12.53 23.77 15.43
C SER A 199 11.32 23.34 16.25
N GLU A 200 10.87 24.19 17.18
CA GLU A 200 9.63 23.93 17.94
C GLU A 200 8.40 23.78 17.03
N GLU A 201 8.31 24.55 15.95
CA GLU A 201 7.22 24.41 14.97
C GLU A 201 7.18 23.02 14.33
N ALA A 202 8.35 22.48 13.98
CA ALA A 202 8.45 21.12 13.45
C ALA A 202 8.13 20.07 14.53
N LEU A 203 8.60 20.25 15.77
CA LEU A 203 8.25 19.36 16.89
C LEU A 203 6.74 19.38 17.20
N ASP A 204 6.07 20.52 17.06
CA ASP A 204 4.63 20.65 17.21
C ASP A 204 3.84 19.78 16.21
N GLU A 205 4.36 19.55 15.00
CA GLU A 205 3.74 18.60 14.06
C GLU A 205 3.71 17.17 14.62
N TYR A 206 4.79 16.73 15.27
CA TYR A 206 4.85 15.41 15.92
C TYR A 206 3.93 15.35 17.13
N ARG A 207 3.85 16.42 17.95
CA ARG A 207 2.91 16.50 19.08
C ARG A 207 1.46 16.42 18.61
N ARG A 208 1.09 17.17 17.56
CA ARG A 208 -0.23 17.10 16.93
C ARG A 208 -0.56 15.70 16.41
N ALA A 209 0.38 15.06 15.70
CA ALA A 209 0.20 13.70 15.20
C ALA A 209 0.00 12.70 16.34
N ARG A 210 0.81 12.79 17.39
CA ARG A 210 0.70 11.97 18.61
C ARG A 210 -0.69 12.09 19.24
N ASP A 211 -1.19 13.30 19.41
CA ASP A 211 -2.51 13.55 20.03
C ASP A 211 -3.65 13.00 19.16
N ILE A 212 -3.57 13.16 17.84
CA ILE A 212 -4.51 12.56 16.88
C ILE A 212 -4.53 11.03 17.00
N TYR A 213 -3.36 10.39 17.17
CA TYR A 213 -3.29 8.94 17.37
C TYR A 213 -3.86 8.55 18.74
N ALA A 214 -3.43 9.23 19.82
CA ALA A 214 -3.87 8.94 21.18
C ALA A 214 -5.39 9.10 21.37
N ALA A 215 -6.02 10.04 20.66
CA ALA A 215 -7.47 10.24 20.67
C ALA A 215 -8.27 9.00 20.22
N LYS A 216 -7.64 8.02 19.56
CA LYS A 216 -8.27 6.75 19.17
C LYS A 216 -8.23 5.67 20.26
N LEU A 217 -7.44 5.83 21.32
CA LEU A 217 -7.29 4.83 22.39
C LEU A 217 -8.59 4.52 23.16
N PRO A 218 -9.50 5.48 23.43
CA PRO A 218 -10.74 5.19 24.15
C PRO A 218 -11.62 4.14 23.45
N ASP A 219 -11.70 4.23 22.12
CA ASP A 219 -12.54 3.35 21.28
C ASP A 219 -11.75 2.16 20.69
N ALA A 220 -10.47 2.02 21.05
CA ALA A 220 -9.60 1.01 20.48
C ALA A 220 -9.91 -0.39 21.03
N VAL A 221 -10.09 -1.35 20.11
CA VAL A 221 -10.30 -2.77 20.43
C VAL A 221 -8.97 -3.48 20.68
N PRO A 222 -8.96 -4.62 21.40
CA PRO A 222 -7.74 -5.41 21.61
C PRO A 222 -6.94 -5.75 20.33
#